data_AF-A0A520HUT0-F1
#
_entry.id   AF-A0A520HUT0-F1
#
_cell.length_a   1.000
_cell.length_b   1.000
_cell.length_c   1.000
_cell.angle_alpha   90.00
_cell.angle_beta   90.00
_cell.angle_gamma   90.00
#
_symmetry.space_group_name_H-M   'P 1'
#
loop_
_entity.id
_entity.type
_entity.pdbx_description
1 polymer ?
#
loop_
_entity_poly.entity_id
_entity_poly.type
_entity_poly.pdbx_seq_one_letter_code
_entity_poly.pdbx_strand_id
1 'polypeptide(L)'
;AYLVIVRDFPEDPVNYKDLLQQTSKIPVLHVAEKIALKPDHIFLIPSDQHVVVGADFIATSPSLHLEERRAPIDIFFRNLADQYGPRVISIILSGNGANGSMGLKRIKERGGATYVQNPREAQFNQMPRSAIATNLVDDVLNASDIPGHIIAYRDSIRTVEIVMDVEDQSELQQQRMREVFTQIRARTGHDFSNYKRPTLLRRIERRINVHNLPDLSSYVAFLHENPDETLALLKDLLISVTNFFRDNQAFNALEQDIIPALFAGKTSADEVRIWVAGCATGEEAYSIAMLCMEQLNRMPEPPKLQIFATDIDESAIATAREGCYTINDAADVSAERLNRFFTPDGEKYRVRKEIRESILFANHNFLKDPPFSRLDLVTCRNVLIYLNSTAQARVIKTFHFALKLKKYLFLGTSESVDVANEMYTIHSREHHIFQTKKVSARDYPLPDSLPQLKFTYPNTNLQGASKEISAQR
;
A
#
# COMPACT_ATOMS: atom_id res chain seq x y z
N ALA A 1 -2.49 -26.66 -5.16
CA ALA A 1 -1.15 -27.16 -4.80
C ALA A 1 -0.83 -26.58 -3.43
N TYR A 2 -0.24 -27.36 -2.52
CA TYR A 2 0.27 -26.85 -1.26
C TYR A 2 1.75 -26.51 -1.48
N LEU A 3 2.19 -25.34 -1.08
CA LEU A 3 3.59 -24.94 -1.25
C LEU A 3 4.13 -24.60 0.13
N VAL A 4 5.00 -25.48 0.64
CA VAL A 4 5.54 -25.38 1.99
C VAL A 4 7.02 -25.06 1.88
N ILE A 5 7.37 -23.83 2.24
CA ILE A 5 8.77 -23.39 2.32
C ILE A 5 9.24 -23.56 3.76
N VAL A 6 10.35 -24.28 3.95
CA VAL A 6 11.03 -24.43 5.23
C VAL A 6 12.39 -23.76 5.11
N ARG A 7 12.80 -22.93 6.09
CA ARG A 7 14.14 -22.32 6.13
C ARG A 7 14.95 -22.73 7.37
N ASP A 8 16.06 -23.42 7.08
CA ASP A 8 17.28 -23.80 7.82
C ASP A 8 17.26 -24.66 9.11
N PHE A 9 18.02 -25.76 9.05
CA PHE A 9 19.16 -26.08 9.93
C PHE A 9 20.35 -26.56 9.04
N PRO A 10 21.60 -26.41 9.50
CA PRO A 10 22.80 -26.76 8.75
C PRO A 10 22.97 -28.29 8.67
N GLU A 11 23.53 -28.76 7.55
CA GLU A 11 23.82 -30.15 7.17
C GLU A 11 22.71 -30.89 6.39
N ASP A 12 22.96 -31.00 5.08
CA ASP A 12 22.30 -31.81 4.05
C ASP A 12 20.81 -31.56 3.72
N PRO A 13 20.49 -30.78 2.65
CA PRO A 13 19.12 -30.64 2.12
C PRO A 13 18.48 -31.97 1.68
N VAL A 14 19.29 -33.01 1.42
CA VAL A 14 18.84 -34.36 1.07
C VAL A 14 18.10 -35.02 2.24
N ASN A 15 18.55 -34.82 3.48
CA ASN A 15 18.00 -35.49 4.65
C ASN A 15 16.61 -34.96 5.03
N TYR A 16 16.34 -33.67 4.81
CA TYR A 16 15.06 -33.05 5.17
C TYR A 16 13.90 -33.46 4.25
N LYS A 17 14.19 -33.63 2.96
CA LYS A 17 13.23 -34.20 2.00
C LYS A 17 12.80 -35.59 2.45
N ASP A 18 13.75 -36.43 2.81
CA ASP A 18 13.49 -37.80 3.21
C ASP A 18 12.75 -37.85 4.56
N LEU A 19 13.11 -36.99 5.52
CA LEU A 19 12.42 -36.87 6.81
C LEU A 19 10.95 -36.43 6.65
N LEU A 20 10.69 -35.41 5.82
CA LEU A 20 9.34 -34.97 5.52
C LEU A 20 8.58 -36.03 4.73
N GLN A 21 9.23 -36.73 3.79
CA GLN A 21 8.58 -37.79 3.03
C GLN A 21 8.21 -39.00 3.89
N GLN A 22 8.99 -39.32 4.93
CA GLN A 22 8.68 -40.40 5.89
C GLN A 22 7.45 -40.09 6.75
N THR A 23 7.20 -38.82 7.04
CA THR A 23 6.09 -38.38 7.90
C THR A 23 4.87 -37.90 7.11
N SER A 24 5.03 -37.59 5.83
CA SER A 24 3.99 -37.07 4.95
C SER A 24 3.48 -38.12 3.96
N LYS A 25 2.15 -38.22 3.82
CA LYS A 25 1.50 -38.95 2.73
C LYS A 25 1.51 -38.18 1.41
N ILE A 26 1.84 -36.89 1.44
CA ILE A 26 1.90 -36.00 0.29
C ILE A 26 3.32 -36.07 -0.30
N PRO A 27 3.48 -36.32 -1.62
CA PRO A 27 4.78 -36.34 -2.29
C PRO A 27 5.61 -35.08 -2.05
N VAL A 28 6.87 -35.25 -1.65
CA VAL A 28 7.83 -34.17 -1.39
C VAL A 28 8.83 -34.06 -2.54
N LEU A 29 8.85 -32.92 -3.23
CA LEU A 29 9.73 -32.64 -4.35
C LEU A 29 10.74 -31.56 -4.00
N HIS A 30 12.00 -31.76 -4.40
CA HIS A 30 13.03 -30.74 -4.29
C HIS A 30 13.08 -29.90 -5.56
N VAL A 31 12.98 -28.58 -5.45
CA VAL A 31 13.02 -27.67 -6.59
C VAL A 31 14.46 -27.26 -6.86
N ALA A 32 15.13 -27.99 -7.73
CA ALA A 32 16.47 -27.64 -8.23
C ALA A 32 16.43 -27.02 -9.65
N GLU A 33 15.37 -27.31 -10.40
CA GLU A 33 15.13 -26.82 -11.75
C GLU A 33 13.66 -26.44 -11.90
N LYS A 34 13.25 -26.03 -13.11
CA LYS A 34 11.86 -25.72 -13.44
C LYS A 34 10.99 -26.99 -13.34
N ILE A 35 10.08 -27.01 -12.37
CA ILE A 35 9.14 -28.11 -12.11
C ILE A 35 7.70 -27.62 -12.28
N ALA A 36 6.84 -28.43 -12.89
CA ALA A 36 5.42 -28.11 -13.01
C ALA A 36 4.71 -28.15 -11.64
N LEU A 37 3.87 -27.14 -11.37
CA LEU A 37 3.06 -27.07 -10.15
C LEU A 37 1.93 -28.10 -10.23
N LYS A 38 1.89 -29.02 -9.25
CA LYS A 38 0.89 -30.09 -9.15
C LYS A 38 0.10 -29.99 -7.85
N PRO A 39 -1.23 -30.23 -7.86
CA PRO A 39 -2.01 -30.43 -6.64
C PRO A 39 -1.43 -31.57 -5.78
N ASP A 40 -1.63 -31.52 -4.46
CA ASP A 40 -1.18 -32.57 -3.53
C ASP A 40 0.30 -32.92 -3.65
N HIS A 41 1.16 -31.90 -3.70
CA HIS A 41 2.61 -32.03 -3.60
C HIS A 41 3.12 -31.03 -2.59
N ILE A 42 4.25 -31.33 -1.95
CA ILE A 42 5.04 -30.41 -1.12
C ILE A 42 6.31 -30.10 -1.92
N PHE A 43 6.64 -28.82 -2.09
CA PHE A 43 7.87 -28.42 -2.78
C PHE A 43 8.85 -27.78 -1.81
N LEU A 44 10.04 -28.36 -1.70
CA LEU A 44 11.15 -27.86 -0.90
C LEU A 44 12.09 -27.05 -1.76
N ILE A 45 12.47 -25.88 -1.27
CA ILE A 45 13.37 -24.95 -1.95
C ILE A 45 14.66 -24.83 -1.13
N PRO A 46 15.84 -24.90 -1.77
CA PRO A 46 17.12 -24.65 -1.11
C PRO A 46 17.18 -23.27 -0.45
N SER A 47 17.81 -23.16 0.72
CA SER A 47 17.88 -21.89 1.47
C SER A 47 18.80 -20.83 0.82
N ASP A 48 19.60 -21.20 -0.18
CA ASP A 48 20.49 -20.32 -0.94
C ASP A 48 19.91 -19.84 -2.29
N GLN A 49 18.72 -20.33 -2.68
CA GLN A 49 18.07 -20.00 -3.94
C GLN A 49 16.73 -19.25 -3.73
N HIS A 50 16.34 -18.42 -4.70
CA HIS A 50 15.04 -17.76 -4.67
C HIS A 50 14.04 -18.44 -5.61
N VAL A 51 12.76 -18.34 -5.26
CA VAL A 51 11.66 -18.99 -5.97
C VAL A 51 11.09 -18.06 -7.03
N VAL A 52 11.08 -18.54 -8.27
CA VAL A 52 10.31 -17.96 -9.37
C VAL A 52 9.08 -18.82 -9.58
N VAL A 53 7.90 -18.20 -9.51
CA VAL A 53 6.63 -18.87 -9.79
C VAL A 53 6.06 -18.35 -11.10
N GLY A 54 5.90 -19.25 -12.07
CA GLY A 54 5.16 -19.00 -13.29
C GLY A 54 3.72 -19.49 -13.19
N ALA A 55 2.97 -19.41 -14.30
CA ALA A 55 1.56 -19.80 -14.32
C ALA A 55 1.32 -21.26 -13.90
N ASP A 56 2.21 -22.15 -14.31
CA ASP A 56 2.10 -23.61 -14.14
C ASP A 56 3.41 -24.24 -13.63
N PHE A 57 4.40 -23.44 -13.22
CA PHE A 57 5.69 -23.95 -12.79
C PHE A 57 6.27 -23.20 -11.60
N ILE A 58 7.15 -23.89 -10.90
CA ILE A 58 8.06 -23.35 -9.90
C ILE A 58 9.49 -23.59 -10.37
N ALA A 59 10.34 -22.57 -10.29
CA ALA A 59 11.74 -22.66 -10.63
C ALA A 59 12.55 -21.96 -9.55
N THR A 60 13.83 -22.28 -9.49
CA THR A 60 14.79 -21.56 -8.68
C THR A 60 15.73 -20.76 -9.56
N SER A 61 16.23 -19.66 -9.02
CA SER A 61 17.28 -18.86 -9.65
C SER A 61 18.32 -18.49 -8.59
N PRO A 62 19.60 -18.39 -8.97
CA PRO A 62 20.67 -18.08 -8.03
C PRO A 62 20.46 -16.69 -7.42
N SER A 63 20.71 -16.58 -6.12
CA SER A 63 20.63 -15.30 -5.40
C SER A 63 21.80 -14.41 -5.81
N LEU A 64 21.52 -13.40 -6.65
CA LEU A 64 22.53 -12.48 -7.20
C LEU A 64 22.82 -11.32 -6.25
N HIS A 65 21.89 -11.00 -5.34
CA HIS A 65 22.02 -9.90 -4.39
C HIS A 65 21.86 -10.33 -2.92
N LEU A 66 22.50 -9.59 -2.00
CA LEU A 66 22.45 -9.85 -0.55
C LEU A 66 21.02 -9.70 0.02
N GLU A 67 20.20 -8.85 -0.61
CA GLU A 67 18.80 -8.58 -0.28
C GLU A 67 17.89 -9.79 -0.56
N GLU A 68 18.12 -10.49 -1.68
CA GLU A 68 17.39 -11.70 -2.07
C GLU A 68 17.63 -12.85 -1.08
N ARG A 69 18.81 -12.88 -0.44
CA ARG A 69 19.15 -13.86 0.60
C ARG A 69 18.46 -13.60 1.94
N ARG A 70 17.98 -12.37 2.19
CA ARG A 70 17.45 -11.98 3.51
C ARG A 70 15.99 -12.40 3.71
N ALA A 71 15.14 -12.34 2.67
CA ALA A 71 13.68 -12.52 2.80
C ALA A 71 13.03 -13.43 1.72
N PRO A 72 13.41 -14.72 1.62
CA PRO A 72 12.90 -15.62 0.57
C PRO A 72 11.40 -15.90 0.65
N ILE A 73 10.79 -15.95 1.85
CA ILE A 73 9.35 -16.20 2.00
C ILE A 73 8.57 -14.99 1.49
N ASP A 74 9.06 -13.78 1.76
CA ASP A 74 8.44 -12.54 1.28
C ASP A 74 8.46 -12.43 -0.25
N ILE A 75 9.59 -12.73 -0.90
CA ILE A 75 9.70 -12.78 -2.37
C ILE A 75 8.72 -13.82 -2.94
N PHE A 76 8.68 -14.99 -2.32
CA PHE A 76 7.80 -16.06 -2.74
C PHE A 76 6.31 -15.68 -2.64
N PHE A 77 5.89 -15.10 -1.52
CA PHE A 77 4.53 -14.59 -1.34
C PHE A 77 4.19 -13.49 -2.36
N ARG A 78 5.13 -12.58 -2.67
CA ARG A 78 4.94 -11.57 -3.72
C ARG A 78 4.67 -12.22 -5.08
N ASN A 79 5.49 -13.19 -5.47
CA ASN A 79 5.37 -13.88 -6.75
C ASN A 79 4.06 -14.68 -6.85
N LEU A 80 3.66 -15.39 -5.79
CA LEU A 80 2.37 -16.08 -5.75
C LEU A 80 1.20 -15.13 -5.87
N ALA A 81 1.21 -14.03 -5.11
CA ALA A 81 0.16 -13.04 -5.11
C ALA A 81 -0.02 -12.43 -6.51
N ASP A 82 1.09 -12.09 -7.18
CA ASP A 82 1.07 -11.55 -8.54
C ASP A 82 0.54 -12.54 -9.58
N GLN A 83 0.84 -13.84 -9.40
CA GLN A 83 0.44 -14.87 -10.35
C GLN A 83 -1.00 -15.38 -10.15
N TYR A 84 -1.43 -15.58 -8.91
CA TYR A 84 -2.67 -16.28 -8.58
C TYR A 84 -3.74 -15.40 -7.95
N GLY A 85 -3.40 -14.20 -7.50
CA GLY A 85 -4.35 -13.21 -7.03
C GLY A 85 -5.15 -13.67 -5.80
N PRO A 86 -6.49 -13.54 -5.82
CA PRO A 86 -7.36 -13.92 -4.70
C PRO A 86 -7.28 -15.39 -4.28
N ARG A 87 -6.79 -16.26 -5.18
CA ARG A 87 -6.66 -17.71 -4.93
C ARG A 87 -5.51 -18.08 -4.00
N VAL A 88 -4.67 -17.12 -3.63
CA VAL A 88 -3.56 -17.34 -2.70
C VAL A 88 -4.07 -17.30 -1.27
N ILE A 89 -3.69 -18.32 -0.50
CA ILE A 89 -3.83 -18.35 0.95
C ILE A 89 -2.41 -18.48 1.52
N SER A 90 -1.94 -17.47 2.26
CA SER A 90 -0.72 -17.59 3.05
C SER A 90 -1.02 -18.08 4.44
N ILE A 91 -0.14 -18.95 4.93
CA ILE A 91 -0.23 -19.49 6.28
C ILE A 91 1.14 -19.28 6.91
N ILE A 92 1.18 -18.56 8.02
CA ILE A 92 2.40 -18.38 8.82
C ILE A 92 2.26 -19.22 10.08
N LEU A 93 3.12 -20.22 10.19
CA LEU A 93 3.20 -21.13 11.32
C LEU A 93 4.33 -20.70 12.28
N SER A 94 4.50 -21.48 13.34
CA SER A 94 5.60 -21.35 14.30
C SER A 94 6.96 -21.25 13.61
N GLY A 95 7.72 -20.20 13.95
CA GLY A 95 9.03 -19.91 13.39
C GLY A 95 9.71 -18.71 14.05
N ASN A 96 11.01 -18.54 13.76
CA ASN A 96 11.81 -17.40 14.24
C ASN A 96 11.94 -16.31 13.15
N GLY A 97 12.16 -15.07 13.57
CA GLY A 97 12.30 -13.92 12.68
C GLY A 97 10.98 -13.39 12.11
N ALA A 98 11.07 -12.53 11.09
CA ALA A 98 9.91 -11.79 10.53
C ALA A 98 9.59 -12.13 9.05
N ASN A 99 10.28 -13.13 8.48
CA ASN A 99 10.16 -13.53 7.07
C ASN A 99 8.74 -13.99 6.74
N GLY A 100 8.15 -13.44 5.68
CA GLY A 100 6.76 -13.67 5.28
C GLY A 100 5.82 -12.51 5.60
N SER A 101 6.19 -11.61 6.53
CA SER A 101 5.36 -10.47 6.97
C SER A 101 5.16 -9.41 5.88
N MET A 102 6.17 -9.14 5.04
CA MET A 102 6.01 -8.23 3.91
C MET A 102 5.24 -8.86 2.76
N GLY A 103 5.47 -10.14 2.52
CA GLY A 103 4.76 -10.91 1.51
C GLY A 103 3.24 -10.81 1.69
N LEU A 104 2.79 -10.70 2.95
CA LEU A 104 1.39 -10.45 3.29
C LEU A 104 0.84 -9.17 2.65
N LYS A 105 1.65 -8.10 2.58
CA LYS A 105 1.26 -6.84 1.93
C LYS A 105 0.81 -7.12 0.49
N ARG A 106 1.60 -7.87 -0.26
CA ARG A 106 1.29 -8.18 -1.66
C ARG A 106 0.13 -9.17 -1.81
N ILE A 107 0.03 -10.17 -0.93
CA ILE A 107 -1.12 -11.09 -0.91
C ILE A 107 -2.42 -10.33 -0.68
N LYS A 108 -2.44 -9.43 0.30
CA LYS A 108 -3.58 -8.56 0.61
C LYS A 108 -3.90 -7.63 -0.57
N GLU A 109 -2.90 -6.96 -1.15
CA GLU A 109 -3.04 -6.12 -2.33
C GLU A 109 -3.66 -6.89 -3.51
N ARG A 110 -3.35 -8.18 -3.66
CA ARG A 110 -3.90 -9.03 -4.73
C ARG A 110 -5.18 -9.77 -4.35
N GLY A 111 -5.67 -9.55 -3.14
CA GLY A 111 -6.96 -10.03 -2.65
C GLY A 111 -6.95 -11.44 -2.08
N GLY A 112 -5.78 -12.00 -1.81
CA GLY A 112 -5.65 -13.29 -1.12
C GLY A 112 -5.96 -13.21 0.37
N ALA A 113 -5.93 -14.37 1.03
CA ALA A 113 -6.16 -14.53 2.46
C ALA A 113 -4.86 -14.84 3.22
N THR A 114 -4.82 -14.44 4.49
CA THR A 114 -3.68 -14.69 5.37
C THR A 114 -4.15 -15.21 6.73
N TYR A 115 -3.68 -16.41 7.08
CA TYR A 115 -3.91 -17.03 8.38
C TYR A 115 -2.60 -17.19 9.14
N VAL A 116 -2.65 -16.97 10.45
CA VAL A 116 -1.46 -17.09 11.31
C VAL A 116 -1.75 -18.03 12.46
N GLN A 117 -0.80 -18.93 12.76
CA GLN A 117 -0.89 -19.79 13.93
C GLN A 117 -0.91 -18.94 15.20
N ASN A 118 -1.79 -19.29 16.13
CA ASN A 118 -1.90 -18.69 17.44
C ASN A 118 -0.52 -18.63 18.13
N PRO A 119 0.02 -17.42 18.41
CA PRO A 119 1.33 -17.26 19.06
C PRO A 119 1.45 -17.92 20.43
N ARG A 120 0.32 -18.24 21.08
CA ARG A 120 0.27 -18.93 22.38
C ARG A 120 0.50 -20.44 22.25
N GLU A 121 0.20 -21.03 21.10
CA GLU A 121 0.42 -22.45 20.79
C GLU A 121 1.75 -22.68 20.03
N ALA A 122 2.22 -21.65 19.32
CA ALA A 122 3.44 -21.72 18.55
C ALA A 122 4.68 -21.93 19.44
N GLN A 123 5.45 -22.99 19.16
CA GLN A 123 6.73 -23.27 19.83
C GLN A 123 7.71 -22.09 19.68
N PHE A 124 7.74 -21.50 18.48
CA PHE A 124 8.48 -20.28 18.16
C PHE A 124 7.48 -19.23 17.69
N ASN A 125 7.21 -18.25 18.55
CA ASN A 125 6.12 -17.30 18.34
C ASN A 125 6.54 -15.96 17.72
N GLN A 126 7.84 -15.76 17.45
CA GLN A 126 8.35 -14.51 16.86
C GLN A 126 7.76 -14.25 15.47
N MET A 127 7.74 -15.26 14.60
CA MET A 127 7.22 -15.13 13.25
C MET A 127 5.71 -14.88 13.22
N PRO A 128 4.87 -15.65 13.94
CA PRO A 128 3.46 -15.31 14.12
C PRO A 128 3.21 -13.89 14.64
N ARG A 129 3.95 -13.45 15.67
CA ARG A 129 3.78 -12.08 16.23
C ARG A 129 4.17 -11.00 15.23
N SER A 130 5.23 -11.23 14.45
CA SER A 130 5.67 -10.30 13.39
C SER A 130 4.61 -10.17 12.30
N ALA A 131 4.00 -11.28 11.89
CA ALA A 131 2.90 -11.28 10.94
C ALA A 131 1.68 -10.51 11.47
N ILE A 132 1.26 -10.77 12.71
CA ILE A 132 0.14 -10.07 13.35
C ILE A 132 0.40 -8.57 13.46
N ALA A 133 1.63 -8.16 13.76
CA ALA A 133 2.01 -6.75 13.88
C ALA A 133 1.88 -5.96 12.57
N THR A 134 1.81 -6.64 11.41
CA THR A 134 1.49 -5.98 10.13
C THR A 134 0.05 -5.46 10.09
N ASN A 135 -0.83 -5.98 10.96
CA ASN A 135 -2.28 -5.77 10.93
C ASN A 135 -2.90 -6.17 9.58
N LEU A 136 -2.27 -7.07 8.82
CA LEU A 136 -2.77 -7.58 7.52
C LEU A 136 -3.29 -9.02 7.60
N VAL A 137 -3.12 -9.65 8.75
CA VAL A 137 -3.62 -11.00 9.05
C VAL A 137 -5.14 -10.97 9.10
N ASP A 138 -5.79 -11.92 8.42
CA ASP A 138 -7.24 -12.04 8.42
C ASP A 138 -7.74 -12.77 9.67
N ASP A 139 -7.10 -13.90 10.03
CA ASP A 139 -7.41 -14.63 11.27
C ASP A 139 -6.16 -15.19 11.96
N VAL A 140 -6.24 -15.25 13.29
CA VAL A 140 -5.26 -15.94 14.14
C VAL A 140 -5.93 -17.21 14.69
N LEU A 141 -5.42 -18.37 14.27
CA LEU A 141 -6.08 -19.67 14.46
C LEU A 141 -5.16 -20.65 15.18
N ASN A 142 -5.70 -21.60 15.93
CA ASN A 142 -4.89 -22.73 16.38
C ASN A 142 -4.52 -23.61 15.17
N ALA A 143 -3.41 -24.34 15.25
CA ALA A 143 -2.92 -25.13 14.12
C ALA A 143 -3.94 -26.18 13.63
N SER A 144 -4.77 -26.70 14.54
CA SER A 144 -5.85 -27.64 14.24
C SER A 144 -6.98 -27.06 13.38
N ASP A 145 -7.20 -25.74 13.46
CA ASP A 145 -8.38 -25.08 12.89
C ASP A 145 -8.08 -24.55 11.48
N ILE A 146 -6.80 -24.31 11.17
CA ILE A 146 -6.33 -23.80 9.87
C ILE A 146 -6.86 -24.61 8.67
N PRO A 147 -6.82 -25.97 8.65
CA PRO A 147 -7.32 -26.74 7.51
C PRO A 147 -8.79 -26.48 7.20
N GLY A 148 -9.62 -26.32 8.23
CA GLY A 148 -11.05 -26.00 8.08
C GLY A 148 -11.25 -24.65 7.38
N HIS A 149 -10.49 -23.63 7.79
CA HIS A 149 -10.53 -22.30 7.16
C HIS A 149 -10.04 -22.31 5.71
N ILE A 150 -8.99 -23.09 5.38
CA ILE A 150 -8.53 -23.24 3.99
C ILE A 150 -9.64 -23.79 3.11
N ILE A 151 -10.33 -24.85 3.57
CA ILE A 151 -11.41 -25.50 2.82
C ILE A 151 -12.58 -24.53 2.65
N ALA A 152 -12.98 -23.86 3.72
CA ALA A 152 -14.08 -22.91 3.70
C ALA A 152 -13.82 -21.74 2.73
N TYR A 153 -12.63 -21.13 2.78
CA TYR A 153 -12.23 -20.06 1.86
C TYR A 153 -12.17 -20.52 0.40
N ARG A 154 -11.64 -21.74 0.15
CA ARG A 154 -11.59 -22.34 -1.20
C ARG A 154 -13.00 -22.54 -1.78
N ASP A 155 -13.95 -22.92 -0.94
CA ASP A 155 -15.32 -23.17 -1.37
C ASP A 155 -16.08 -21.85 -1.55
N SER A 156 -15.83 -20.85 -0.71
CA SER A 156 -16.48 -19.54 -0.80
C SER A 156 -16.01 -18.73 -2.02
N ILE A 157 -14.71 -18.74 -2.33
CA ILE A 157 -14.13 -17.91 -3.42
C ILE A 157 -14.68 -18.25 -4.81
N ARG A 158 -15.28 -19.43 -4.99
CA ARG A 158 -15.93 -19.86 -6.23
C ARG A 158 -17.43 -19.58 -6.25
N THR A 159 -18.00 -19.19 -5.13
CA THR A 159 -19.45 -19.11 -4.90
C THR A 159 -19.93 -17.68 -4.74
N VAL A 160 -19.10 -16.82 -4.15
CA VAL A 160 -19.41 -15.39 -3.95
C VAL A 160 -18.91 -14.60 -5.16
N GLU A 161 -19.81 -14.30 -6.10
CA GLU A 161 -19.58 -13.36 -7.19
C GLU A 161 -20.70 -12.32 -7.20
N ILE A 162 -20.37 -11.04 -6.96
CA ILE A 162 -21.33 -9.93 -7.02
C ILE A 162 -21.42 -9.49 -8.48
N VAL A 163 -22.33 -10.13 -9.22
CA VAL A 163 -22.56 -9.88 -10.65
C VAL A 163 -23.28 -8.53 -10.86
N MET A 164 -22.77 -7.67 -11.74
CA MET A 164 -23.34 -6.33 -11.96
C MET A 164 -24.55 -6.29 -12.91
N ASP A 165 -24.76 -7.32 -13.74
CA ASP A 165 -25.54 -7.24 -14.99
C ASP A 165 -26.90 -7.98 -15.01
N VAL A 166 -27.42 -8.49 -13.88
CA VAL A 166 -28.73 -9.20 -13.88
C VAL A 166 -29.85 -8.28 -13.37
N GLU A 167 -30.80 -7.90 -14.23
CA GLU A 167 -31.81 -6.83 -14.01
C GLU A 167 -32.54 -6.88 -12.64
N ASP A 168 -33.04 -8.04 -12.19
CA ASP A 168 -33.77 -8.15 -10.90
C ASP A 168 -32.87 -8.34 -9.67
N GLN A 169 -31.70 -9.00 -9.80
CA GLN A 169 -30.76 -9.14 -8.68
C GLN A 169 -29.92 -7.86 -8.47
N SER A 170 -29.81 -7.01 -9.49
CA SER A 170 -29.05 -5.78 -9.46
C SER A 170 -29.61 -4.77 -8.46
N GLU A 171 -30.95 -4.64 -8.33
CA GLU A 171 -31.52 -3.64 -7.40
C GLU A 171 -31.27 -3.97 -5.92
N LEU A 172 -31.52 -5.22 -5.51
CA LEU A 172 -31.29 -5.65 -4.13
C LEU A 172 -29.80 -5.59 -3.78
N GLN A 173 -28.93 -6.08 -4.67
CA GLN A 173 -27.47 -6.00 -4.46
C GLN A 173 -26.99 -4.54 -4.40
N GLN A 174 -27.50 -3.66 -5.26
CA GLN A 174 -27.20 -2.23 -5.19
C GLN A 174 -27.69 -1.60 -3.88
N GLN A 175 -28.85 -2.02 -3.36
CA GLN A 175 -29.32 -1.56 -2.05
C GLN A 175 -28.38 -2.02 -0.94
N ARG A 176 -28.02 -3.31 -0.88
CA ARG A 176 -27.08 -3.83 0.12
C ARG A 176 -25.72 -3.15 0.03
N MET A 177 -25.26 -2.87 -1.19
CA MET A 177 -24.01 -2.13 -1.42
C MET A 177 -24.09 -0.69 -0.88
N ARG A 178 -25.23 0.00 -1.09
CA ARG A 178 -25.47 1.33 -0.48
C ARG A 178 -25.49 1.25 1.04
N GLU A 179 -26.06 0.19 1.62
CA GLU A 179 -26.05 -0.04 3.07
C GLU A 179 -24.61 -0.19 3.60
N VAL A 180 -23.78 -1.02 2.95
CA VAL A 180 -22.34 -1.15 3.30
C VAL A 180 -21.65 0.22 3.29
N PHE A 181 -21.75 0.99 2.20
CA PHE A 181 -21.09 2.30 2.11
C PHE A 181 -21.65 3.30 3.11
N THR A 182 -22.94 3.25 3.41
CA THR A 182 -23.57 4.12 4.41
C THR A 182 -23.03 3.82 5.80
N GLN A 183 -22.89 2.54 6.16
CA GLN A 183 -22.32 2.13 7.45
C GLN A 183 -20.84 2.56 7.58
N ILE A 184 -20.04 2.33 6.54
CA ILE A 184 -18.63 2.77 6.54
C ILE A 184 -18.56 4.27 6.70
N ARG A 185 -19.29 5.04 5.89
CA ARG A 185 -19.29 6.51 5.96
C ARG A 185 -19.75 7.02 7.32
N ALA A 186 -20.78 6.42 7.91
CA ALA A 186 -21.31 6.83 9.20
C ALA A 186 -20.31 6.60 10.35
N ARG A 187 -19.54 5.49 10.30
CA ARG A 187 -18.60 5.12 11.35
C ARG A 187 -17.20 5.71 11.16
N THR A 188 -16.77 5.92 9.91
CA THR A 188 -15.37 6.29 9.59
C THR A 188 -15.24 7.64 8.90
N GLY A 189 -16.34 8.25 8.46
CA GLY A 189 -16.33 9.50 7.68
C GLY A 189 -15.84 9.35 6.22
N HIS A 190 -15.40 8.16 5.81
CA HIS A 190 -14.85 7.93 4.47
C HIS A 190 -15.96 7.77 3.43
N ASP A 191 -15.77 8.43 2.28
CA ASP A 191 -16.72 8.41 1.18
C ASP A 191 -16.10 7.77 -0.06
N PHE A 192 -16.68 6.63 -0.46
CA PHE A 192 -16.21 5.83 -1.60
C PHE A 192 -16.94 6.13 -2.91
N SER A 193 -17.78 7.18 -2.97
CA SER A 193 -18.54 7.56 -4.18
C SER A 193 -17.64 7.84 -5.40
N ASN A 194 -16.41 8.29 -5.15
CA ASN A 194 -15.42 8.60 -6.19
C ASN A 194 -14.56 7.40 -6.61
N TYR A 195 -14.79 6.22 -6.03
CA TYR A 195 -14.02 5.01 -6.30
C TYR A 195 -14.71 4.15 -7.38
N LYS A 196 -13.91 3.36 -8.10
CA LYS A 196 -14.41 2.39 -9.07
C LYS A 196 -15.18 1.29 -8.34
N ARG A 197 -16.46 1.14 -8.67
CA ARG A 197 -17.31 0.08 -8.11
C ARG A 197 -16.67 -1.32 -8.20
N PRO A 198 -16.11 -1.76 -9.35
CA PRO A 198 -15.51 -3.10 -9.44
C PRO A 198 -14.37 -3.34 -8.44
N THR A 199 -13.59 -2.30 -8.11
CA THR A 199 -12.53 -2.41 -7.10
C THR A 199 -13.11 -2.60 -5.70
N LEU A 200 -14.13 -1.81 -5.34
CA LEU A 200 -14.79 -1.91 -4.03
C LEU A 200 -15.48 -3.27 -3.86
N LEU A 201 -16.18 -3.74 -4.90
CA LEU A 201 -16.87 -5.03 -4.92
C LEU A 201 -15.91 -6.18 -4.61
N ARG A 202 -14.77 -6.24 -5.31
CA ARG A 202 -13.75 -7.28 -5.07
C ARG A 202 -13.24 -7.32 -3.63
N ARG A 203 -13.13 -6.17 -2.97
CA ARG A 203 -12.70 -6.10 -1.56
C ARG A 203 -13.80 -6.55 -0.61
N ILE A 204 -15.04 -6.17 -0.90
CA ILE A 204 -16.20 -6.64 -0.13
C ILE A 204 -16.36 -8.16 -0.28
N GLU A 205 -16.31 -8.69 -1.50
CA GLU A 205 -16.32 -10.14 -1.79
C GLU A 205 -15.22 -10.88 -1.02
N ARG A 206 -14.01 -10.32 -1.00
CA ARG A 206 -12.91 -10.88 -0.23
C ARG A 206 -13.25 -10.93 1.26
N ARG A 207 -13.82 -9.88 1.86
CA ARG A 207 -14.23 -9.90 3.29
C ARG A 207 -15.35 -10.91 3.54
N ILE A 208 -16.30 -11.04 2.63
CA ILE A 208 -17.34 -12.10 2.67
C ILE A 208 -16.67 -13.48 2.72
N ASN A 209 -15.71 -13.71 1.83
CA ASN A 209 -14.98 -14.98 1.72
C ASN A 209 -14.12 -15.28 2.96
N VAL A 210 -13.42 -14.28 3.49
CA VAL A 210 -12.60 -14.42 4.70
C VAL A 210 -13.46 -14.87 5.89
N HIS A 211 -14.67 -14.30 6.01
CA HIS A 211 -15.63 -14.64 7.07
C HIS A 211 -16.53 -15.85 6.75
N ASN A 212 -16.30 -16.52 5.61
CA ASN A 212 -17.10 -17.66 5.15
C ASN A 212 -18.62 -17.37 5.10
N LEU A 213 -18.99 -16.14 4.73
CA LEU A 213 -20.37 -15.71 4.62
C LEU A 213 -20.94 -16.10 3.24
N PRO A 214 -22.23 -16.45 3.14
CA PRO A 214 -22.79 -16.96 1.90
C PRO A 214 -23.04 -15.87 0.85
N ASP A 215 -23.32 -14.63 1.28
CA ASP A 215 -23.68 -13.53 0.39
C ASP A 215 -23.46 -12.14 1.01
N LEU A 216 -23.70 -11.11 0.19
CA LEU A 216 -23.61 -9.69 0.58
C LEU A 216 -24.65 -9.31 1.66
N SER A 217 -25.83 -9.93 1.67
CA SER A 217 -26.86 -9.63 2.68
C SER A 217 -26.42 -10.05 4.08
N SER A 218 -25.80 -11.23 4.17
CA SER A 218 -25.21 -11.78 5.38
C SER A 218 -24.06 -10.90 5.88
N TYR A 219 -23.30 -10.32 4.96
CA TYR A 219 -22.23 -9.39 5.31
C TYR A 219 -22.74 -8.04 5.83
N VAL A 220 -23.84 -7.51 5.29
CA VAL A 220 -24.48 -6.33 5.85
C VAL A 220 -24.93 -6.58 7.29
N ALA A 221 -25.55 -7.73 7.57
CA ALA A 221 -25.92 -8.12 8.93
C ALA A 221 -24.68 -8.27 9.84
N PHE A 222 -23.63 -8.92 9.34
CA PHE A 222 -22.37 -9.09 10.06
C PHE A 222 -21.71 -7.75 10.41
N LEU A 223 -21.70 -6.77 9.49
CA LEU A 223 -21.20 -5.41 9.75
C LEU A 223 -21.99 -4.67 10.84
N HIS A 224 -23.30 -4.93 10.94
CA HIS A 224 -24.12 -4.35 12.00
C HIS A 224 -23.74 -4.92 13.37
N GLU A 225 -23.58 -6.24 13.47
CA GLU A 225 -23.28 -6.96 14.71
C GLU A 225 -21.82 -6.79 15.17
N ASN A 226 -20.89 -6.56 14.23
CA ASN A 226 -19.45 -6.51 14.48
C ASN A 226 -18.88 -5.12 14.10
N PRO A 227 -18.84 -4.14 15.01
CA PRO A 227 -18.32 -2.81 14.74
C PRO A 227 -16.88 -2.79 14.22
N ASP A 228 -16.03 -3.66 14.75
CA ASP A 228 -14.61 -3.77 14.37
C ASP A 228 -14.44 -4.20 12.90
N GLU A 229 -15.40 -4.93 12.33
CA GLU A 229 -15.37 -5.30 10.91
C GLU A 229 -15.43 -4.07 10.00
N THR A 230 -16.08 -2.98 10.43
CA THR A 230 -16.11 -1.75 9.60
C THR A 230 -14.72 -1.15 9.46
N LEU A 231 -13.89 -1.20 10.51
CA LEU A 231 -12.51 -0.75 10.47
C LEU A 231 -11.65 -1.69 9.63
N ALA A 232 -11.85 -3.01 9.75
CA ALA A 232 -11.15 -4.00 8.94
C ALA A 232 -11.49 -3.87 7.45
N LEU A 233 -12.76 -3.66 7.12
CA LEU A 233 -13.23 -3.38 5.75
C LEU A 233 -12.65 -2.07 5.24
N LEU A 234 -12.67 -0.99 6.04
CA LEU A 234 -12.05 0.28 5.67
C LEU A 234 -10.59 0.06 5.28
N LYS A 235 -9.84 -0.69 6.09
CA LYS A 235 -8.43 -1.01 5.82
C LYS A 235 -8.24 -1.84 4.54
N ASP A 236 -9.14 -2.78 4.26
CA ASP A 236 -9.09 -3.57 3.02
C ASP A 236 -9.44 -2.74 1.77
N LEU A 237 -10.27 -1.70 1.94
CA LEU A 237 -10.60 -0.73 0.89
C LEU A 237 -9.49 0.31 0.66
N LEU A 238 -8.84 0.78 1.73
CA LEU A 238 -7.73 1.73 1.71
C LEU A 238 -6.40 1.01 1.53
N ILE A 239 -6.16 0.42 0.35
CA ILE A 239 -4.96 -0.39 0.09
C ILE A 239 -3.68 0.45 0.29
N SER A 240 -3.13 0.43 1.51
CA SER A 240 -1.94 1.19 1.94
C SER A 240 -0.67 0.34 1.79
N VAL A 241 -0.53 -0.38 0.67
CA VAL A 241 0.64 -1.25 0.41
C VAL A 241 1.65 -0.50 -0.44
N THR A 242 2.85 -0.33 0.11
CA THR A 242 3.98 0.28 -0.57
C THR A 242 5.29 -0.36 -0.11
N ASN A 243 6.36 -0.07 -0.84
CA ASN A 243 7.72 -0.51 -0.59
C ASN A 243 8.71 0.56 -1.08
N PHE A 244 9.92 0.57 -0.54
CA PHE A 244 10.95 1.53 -0.95
C PHE A 244 11.28 1.33 -2.43
N PHE A 245 11.49 2.45 -3.14
CA PHE A 245 11.87 2.48 -4.55
C PHE A 245 10.96 1.67 -5.49
N ARG A 246 9.66 1.54 -5.14
CA ARG A 246 8.66 0.78 -5.92
C ARG A 246 8.71 1.12 -7.42
N ASP A 247 8.87 0.07 -8.24
CA ASP A 247 9.21 0.15 -9.67
C ASP A 247 10.60 0.78 -9.89
N ASN A 248 11.66 0.04 -9.53
CA ASN A 248 13.05 0.52 -9.54
C ASN A 248 13.46 1.26 -10.83
N GLN A 249 13.02 0.79 -12.01
CA GLN A 249 13.32 1.45 -13.28
C GLN A 249 12.75 2.87 -13.36
N ALA A 250 11.54 3.10 -12.85
CA ALA A 250 10.93 4.42 -12.81
C ALA A 250 11.63 5.34 -11.80
N PHE A 251 12.05 4.81 -10.65
CA PHE A 251 12.86 5.56 -9.68
C PHE A 251 14.26 5.89 -10.20
N ASN A 252 14.87 5.01 -11.01
CA ASN A 252 16.14 5.30 -11.66
C ASN A 252 16.00 6.47 -12.65
N ALA A 253 14.92 6.51 -13.45
CA ALA A 253 14.65 7.65 -14.32
C ALA A 253 14.39 8.94 -13.52
N LEU A 254 13.67 8.85 -12.39
CA LEU A 254 13.48 9.97 -11.48
C LEU A 254 14.83 10.49 -10.96
N GLU A 255 15.70 9.59 -10.49
CA GLU A 255 17.04 9.90 -9.97
C GLU A 255 17.95 10.56 -11.00
N GLN A 256 17.99 10.05 -12.24
CA GLN A 256 18.92 10.52 -13.26
C GLN A 256 18.43 11.80 -13.96
N ASP A 257 17.13 11.88 -14.28
CA ASP A 257 16.62 12.93 -15.16
C ASP A 257 15.93 14.06 -14.38
N ILE A 258 15.11 13.69 -13.38
CA ILE A 258 14.19 14.63 -12.74
C ILE A 258 14.84 15.29 -11.54
N ILE A 259 15.42 14.52 -10.63
CA ILE A 259 16.00 15.03 -9.39
C ILE A 259 17.04 16.12 -9.71
N PRO A 260 18.07 15.91 -10.56
CA PRO A 260 18.99 16.97 -10.94
C PRO A 260 18.31 18.21 -11.52
N ALA A 261 17.28 18.03 -12.36
CA ALA A 261 16.53 19.13 -12.97
C ALA A 261 15.68 19.94 -11.95
N LEU A 262 15.29 19.34 -10.82
CA LEU A 262 14.60 20.08 -9.74
C LEU A 262 15.52 21.08 -9.03
N PHE A 263 16.81 20.74 -8.90
CA PHE A 263 17.82 21.51 -8.19
C PHE A 263 18.68 22.39 -9.11
N ALA A 264 18.63 22.19 -10.43
CA ALA A 264 19.41 22.95 -11.40
C ALA A 264 19.20 24.47 -11.26
N GLY A 265 20.31 25.20 -11.10
CA GLY A 265 20.33 26.67 -10.97
C GLY A 265 19.79 27.22 -9.66
N LYS A 266 19.47 26.37 -8.67
CA LYS A 266 19.03 26.80 -7.34
C LYS A 266 20.22 27.02 -6.40
N THR A 267 20.05 27.95 -5.47
CA THR A 267 21.02 28.32 -4.44
C THR A 267 20.40 28.17 -3.05
N SER A 268 21.16 28.47 -2.00
CA SER A 268 20.67 28.47 -0.61
C SER A 268 19.48 29.41 -0.33
N ALA A 269 19.23 30.38 -1.22
CA ALA A 269 18.07 31.27 -1.15
C ALA A 269 16.77 30.64 -1.67
N ASP A 270 16.86 29.51 -2.39
CA ASP A 270 15.73 28.85 -3.03
C ASP A 270 15.18 27.69 -2.20
N GLU A 271 14.03 27.18 -2.63
CA GLU A 271 13.38 26.01 -2.06
C GLU A 271 12.94 25.03 -3.16
N VAL A 272 13.08 23.73 -2.91
CA VAL A 272 12.47 22.63 -3.67
C VAL A 272 11.34 22.06 -2.84
N ARG A 273 10.12 22.14 -3.39
CA ARG A 273 8.91 21.67 -2.71
C ARG A 273 8.31 20.47 -3.45
N ILE A 274 8.13 19.36 -2.75
CA ILE A 274 7.64 18.10 -3.33
C ILE A 274 6.38 17.68 -2.59
N TRP A 275 5.39 17.15 -3.30
CA TRP A 275 4.21 16.55 -2.68
C TRP A 275 4.07 15.08 -3.10
N VAL A 276 4.10 14.19 -2.12
CA VAL A 276 3.83 12.76 -2.24
C VAL A 276 2.39 12.52 -1.79
N ALA A 277 1.47 12.41 -2.74
CA ALA A 277 0.04 12.23 -2.51
C ALA A 277 -0.32 10.73 -2.49
N GLY A 278 -0.86 10.25 -1.38
CA GLY A 278 -1.08 8.83 -1.11
C GLY A 278 0.22 8.15 -0.68
N CYS A 279 0.88 8.67 0.36
CA CYS A 279 2.20 8.20 0.78
C CYS A 279 2.18 6.86 1.54
N ALA A 280 1.01 6.34 1.90
CA ALA A 280 0.83 5.15 2.72
C ALA A 280 1.76 5.18 3.96
N THR A 281 2.52 4.11 4.19
CA THR A 281 3.44 3.95 5.33
C THR A 281 4.77 4.71 5.16
N GLY A 282 4.91 5.57 4.14
CA GLY A 282 5.98 6.55 4.00
C GLY A 282 7.15 6.14 3.11
N GLU A 283 7.24 4.88 2.67
CA GLU A 283 8.37 4.35 1.90
C GLU A 283 8.68 5.19 0.64
N GLU A 284 7.66 5.59 -0.13
CA GLU A 284 7.86 6.45 -1.32
C GLU A 284 8.42 7.83 -0.96
N ALA A 285 7.88 8.47 0.09
CA ALA A 285 8.35 9.78 0.54
C ALA A 285 9.80 9.72 1.00
N TYR A 286 10.17 8.67 1.73
CA TYR A 286 11.54 8.45 2.16
C TYR A 286 12.48 8.13 0.99
N SER A 287 12.06 7.32 0.01
CA SER A 287 12.86 7.08 -1.21
C SER A 287 13.16 8.37 -1.95
N ILE A 288 12.16 9.24 -2.16
CA ILE A 288 12.36 10.54 -2.81
C ILE A 288 13.27 11.45 -1.98
N ALA A 289 13.11 11.46 -0.65
CA ALA A 289 13.95 12.24 0.24
C ALA A 289 15.42 11.79 0.20
N MET A 290 15.69 10.49 0.12
CA MET A 290 17.05 9.96 -0.05
C MET A 290 17.68 10.44 -1.36
N LEU A 291 16.96 10.35 -2.48
CA LEU A 291 17.45 10.84 -3.78
C LEU A 291 17.74 12.35 -3.75
N CYS A 292 16.84 13.12 -3.14
CA CYS A 292 17.04 14.56 -2.98
C CYS A 292 18.25 14.85 -2.10
N MET A 293 18.44 14.13 -1.00
CA MET A 293 19.57 14.31 -0.09
C MET A 293 20.90 13.93 -0.76
N GLU A 294 20.92 12.90 -1.60
CA GLU A 294 22.08 12.54 -2.42
C GLU A 294 22.46 13.70 -3.35
N GLN A 295 21.48 14.35 -3.98
CA GLN A 295 21.70 15.50 -4.86
C GLN A 295 22.15 16.74 -4.09
N LEU A 296 21.51 17.06 -2.96
CA LEU A 296 21.86 18.20 -2.12
C LEU A 296 23.31 18.14 -1.61
N ASN A 297 23.78 16.94 -1.22
CA ASN A 297 25.14 16.74 -0.73
C ASN A 297 26.22 16.95 -1.81
N ARG A 298 25.84 17.02 -3.09
CA ARG A 298 26.75 17.34 -4.21
C ARG A 298 26.80 18.83 -4.52
N MET A 299 25.96 19.65 -3.86
CA MET A 299 25.85 21.08 -4.13
C MET A 299 26.61 21.89 -3.08
N PRO A 300 27.37 22.93 -3.48
CA PRO A 300 28.08 23.79 -2.54
C PRO A 300 27.13 24.69 -1.72
N GLU A 301 26.05 25.17 -2.34
CA GLU A 301 25.03 26.01 -1.72
C GLU A 301 23.64 25.37 -1.91
N PRO A 302 23.31 24.33 -1.12
CA PRO A 302 22.07 23.58 -1.30
C PRO A 302 20.83 24.44 -0.97
N PRO A 303 19.77 24.42 -1.82
CA PRO A 303 18.49 25.01 -1.47
C PRO A 303 17.81 24.26 -0.33
N LYS A 304 16.80 24.87 0.28
CA LYS A 304 15.93 24.18 1.24
C LYS A 304 15.10 23.10 0.54
N LEU A 305 14.93 21.96 1.19
CA LEU A 305 14.06 20.88 0.74
C LEU A 305 12.87 20.76 1.69
N GLN A 306 11.66 20.79 1.14
CA GLN A 306 10.43 20.50 1.88
C GLN A 306 9.60 19.48 1.10
N ILE A 307 9.36 18.34 1.73
CA ILE A 307 8.48 17.29 1.20
C ILE A 307 7.19 17.31 2.02
N PHE A 308 6.05 17.31 1.35
CA PHE A 308 4.74 17.07 1.93
C PHE A 308 4.36 15.64 1.59
N ALA A 309 4.08 14.82 2.59
CA ALA A 309 3.67 13.43 2.39
C ALA A 309 2.30 13.25 3.03
N THR A 310 1.30 12.88 2.23
CA THR A 310 -0.08 12.87 2.68
C THR A 310 -0.80 11.59 2.35
N ASP A 311 -1.67 11.16 3.26
CA ASP A 311 -2.57 10.03 3.06
C ASP A 311 -3.87 10.27 3.82
N ILE A 312 -4.92 9.53 3.48
CA ILE A 312 -6.19 9.50 4.22
C ILE A 312 -6.16 8.46 5.35
N ASP A 313 -5.29 7.46 5.25
CA ASP A 313 -5.07 6.46 6.29
C ASP A 313 -4.18 6.99 7.42
N GLU A 314 -4.79 7.38 8.54
CA GLU A 314 -4.08 7.87 9.72
C GLU A 314 -3.11 6.84 10.31
N SER A 315 -3.42 5.56 10.22
CA SER A 315 -2.56 4.49 10.74
C SER A 315 -1.28 4.34 9.92
N ALA A 316 -1.39 4.51 8.60
CA ALA A 316 -0.26 4.53 7.70
C ALA A 316 0.62 5.78 7.94
N ILE A 317 0.01 6.95 8.13
CA ILE A 317 0.72 8.19 8.48
C ILE A 317 1.47 8.08 9.82
N ALA A 318 0.88 7.44 10.82
CA ALA A 318 1.56 7.21 12.10
C ALA A 318 2.82 6.35 11.92
N THR A 319 2.73 5.29 11.12
CA THR A 319 3.89 4.44 10.76
C THR A 319 4.96 5.23 10.01
N ALA A 320 4.54 6.06 9.05
CA ALA A 320 5.44 6.91 8.26
C ALA A 320 6.20 7.91 9.13
N ARG A 321 5.53 8.56 10.09
CA ARG A 321 6.14 9.50 11.05
C ARG A 321 7.17 8.82 11.95
N GLU A 322 6.87 7.62 12.42
CA GLU A 322 7.79 6.84 13.24
C GLU A 322 9.06 6.49 12.46
N GLY A 323 8.91 6.18 11.16
CA GLY A 323 10.01 5.91 10.24
C GLY A 323 10.83 4.68 10.64
N CYS A 324 10.19 3.69 11.27
CA CYS A 324 10.80 2.46 11.75
C CYS A 324 10.29 1.28 10.92
N TYR A 325 11.18 0.65 10.17
CA TYR A 325 10.90 -0.35 9.15
C TYR A 325 11.62 -1.64 9.47
N THR A 326 11.03 -2.79 9.14
CA THR A 326 11.72 -4.07 9.33
C THR A 326 12.89 -4.22 8.34
N ILE A 327 13.80 -5.17 8.61
CA ILE A 327 14.85 -5.52 7.64
C ILE A 327 14.27 -5.91 6.27
N ASN A 328 13.09 -6.52 6.28
CA ASN A 328 12.41 -6.90 5.06
C ASN A 328 11.88 -5.64 4.37
N ASP A 329 11.20 -4.73 5.08
CA ASP A 329 10.66 -3.50 4.46
C ASP A 329 11.75 -2.70 3.74
N ALA A 330 12.96 -2.67 4.31
CA ALA A 330 14.13 -2.02 3.73
C ALA A 330 14.90 -2.91 2.73
N ALA A 331 14.39 -4.08 2.34
CA ALA A 331 15.08 -5.00 1.43
C ALA A 331 15.19 -4.45 0.01
N ASP A 332 14.33 -3.53 -0.41
CA ASP A 332 14.44 -2.86 -1.71
C ASP A 332 15.34 -1.61 -1.64
N VAL A 333 16.02 -1.37 -0.50
CA VAL A 333 16.97 -0.27 -0.29
C VAL A 333 18.40 -0.81 -0.39
N SER A 334 19.20 -0.23 -1.30
CA SER A 334 20.60 -0.62 -1.47
C SER A 334 21.39 -0.56 -0.17
N ALA A 335 22.35 -1.47 0.00
CA ALA A 335 23.22 -1.52 1.19
C ALA A 335 23.92 -0.17 1.48
N GLU A 336 24.30 0.57 0.44
CA GLU A 336 24.88 1.92 0.57
C GLU A 336 23.87 2.90 1.21
N ARG A 337 22.66 2.98 0.67
CA ARG A 337 21.59 3.85 1.18
C ARG A 337 21.15 3.43 2.58
N LEU A 338 21.11 2.13 2.86
CA LEU A 338 20.77 1.61 4.18
C LEU A 338 21.79 2.07 5.25
N ASN A 339 23.08 1.93 4.97
CA ASN A 339 24.14 2.38 5.87
C ASN A 339 24.14 3.90 6.07
N ARG A 340 23.84 4.64 5.00
CA ARG A 340 23.87 6.11 5.00
C ARG A 340 22.66 6.74 5.66
N PHE A 341 21.45 6.25 5.38
CA PHE A 341 20.19 6.92 5.72
C PHE A 341 19.38 6.26 6.84
N PHE A 342 19.84 5.12 7.36
CA PHE A 342 19.20 4.44 8.48
C PHE A 342 20.15 4.26 9.65
N THR A 343 19.57 4.02 10.82
CA THR A 343 20.24 3.55 12.04
C THR A 343 19.60 2.24 12.47
N PRO A 344 20.39 1.21 12.82
CA PRO A 344 19.87 -0.01 13.42
C PRO A 344 19.08 0.30 14.71
N ASP A 345 17.92 -0.32 14.88
CA ASP A 345 17.02 -0.19 16.03
C ASP A 345 16.47 -1.57 16.40
N GLY A 346 17.28 -2.36 17.12
CA GLY A 346 17.01 -3.77 17.38
C GLY A 346 16.98 -4.59 16.09
N GLU A 347 15.86 -5.27 15.81
CA GLU A 347 15.62 -6.03 14.57
C GLU A 347 15.08 -5.16 13.42
N LYS A 348 14.97 -3.85 13.63
CA LYS A 348 14.43 -2.88 12.68
C LYS A 348 15.49 -1.87 12.25
N TYR A 349 15.15 -1.09 11.22
CA TYR A 349 15.89 0.06 10.75
C TYR A 349 15.04 1.31 10.94
N ARG A 350 15.65 2.33 11.53
CA ARG A 350 15.01 3.64 11.68
C ARG A 350 15.62 4.62 10.71
N VAL A 351 14.78 5.34 9.96
CA VAL A 351 15.22 6.41 9.08
C VAL A 351 15.86 7.52 9.91
N ARG A 352 17.04 7.96 9.50
CA ARG A 352 17.79 9.02 10.20
C ARG A 352 16.98 10.30 10.29
N LYS A 353 17.18 11.00 11.40
CA LYS A 353 16.44 12.22 11.74
C LYS A 353 16.55 13.28 10.62
N GLU A 354 17.72 13.43 10.02
CA GLU A 354 17.97 14.38 8.92
C GLU A 354 17.05 14.19 7.70
N ILE A 355 16.70 12.95 7.37
CA ILE A 355 15.74 12.65 6.29
C ILE A 355 14.32 12.91 6.78
N ARG A 356 13.97 12.46 8.00
CA ARG A 356 12.63 12.64 8.57
C ARG A 356 12.24 14.11 8.71
N GLU A 357 13.17 14.98 9.07
CA GLU A 357 12.93 16.43 9.22
C GLU A 357 12.67 17.14 7.89
N SER A 358 13.03 16.54 6.75
CA SER A 358 12.71 17.08 5.43
C SER A 358 11.25 16.80 4.98
N ILE A 359 10.52 15.95 5.72
CA ILE A 359 9.19 15.47 5.34
C ILE A 359 8.14 15.91 6.39
N LEU A 360 7.09 16.58 5.92
CA LEU A 360 5.88 16.85 6.68
C LEU A 360 4.80 15.83 6.33
N PHE A 361 4.53 14.91 7.26
CA PHE A 361 3.44 13.94 7.15
C PHE A 361 2.12 14.53 7.66
N ALA A 362 1.06 14.48 6.86
CA ALA A 362 -0.27 14.98 7.25
C ALA A 362 -1.41 14.09 6.73
N ASN A 363 -2.50 14.01 7.50
CA ASN A 363 -3.76 13.48 6.97
C ASN A 363 -4.34 14.51 5.99
N HIS A 364 -4.57 14.11 4.75
CA HIS A 364 -5.12 14.99 3.70
C HIS A 364 -5.77 14.18 2.60
N ASN A 365 -6.94 14.63 2.19
CA ASN A 365 -7.71 14.07 1.10
C ASN A 365 -7.63 15.00 -0.12
N PHE A 366 -6.79 14.67 -1.09
CA PHE A 366 -6.61 15.48 -2.31
C PHE A 366 -7.87 15.63 -3.18
N LEU A 367 -8.94 14.87 -2.91
CA LEU A 367 -10.26 15.04 -3.57
C LEU A 367 -11.14 16.09 -2.88
N LYS A 368 -10.84 16.51 -1.65
CA LYS A 368 -11.70 17.41 -0.86
C LYS A 368 -10.93 18.61 -0.33
N ASP A 369 -9.72 18.39 0.12
CA ASP A 369 -8.92 19.38 0.81
C ASP A 369 -8.16 20.28 -0.20
N PRO A 370 -7.90 21.55 0.15
CA PRO A 370 -7.09 22.43 -0.66
C PRO A 370 -5.69 21.85 -0.92
N PRO A 371 -5.16 21.91 -2.16
CA PRO A 371 -3.83 21.41 -2.45
C PRO A 371 -2.75 22.34 -1.92
N PHE A 372 -1.56 21.78 -1.73
CA PHE A 372 -0.35 22.61 -1.63
C PHE A 372 -0.11 23.34 -2.96
N SER A 373 0.55 24.49 -2.92
CA SER A 373 0.80 25.31 -4.11
C SER A 373 2.30 25.56 -4.33
N ARG A 374 2.67 25.91 -5.57
CA ARG A 374 4.05 26.22 -5.98
C ARG A 374 5.01 25.04 -5.76
N LEU A 375 4.58 23.86 -6.15
CA LEU A 375 5.38 22.63 -6.07
C LEU A 375 6.32 22.49 -7.28
N ASP A 376 7.46 21.84 -7.06
CA ASP A 376 8.45 21.46 -8.07
C ASP A 376 8.28 20.00 -8.54
N LEU A 377 7.70 19.14 -7.72
CA LEU A 377 7.32 17.77 -8.08
C LEU A 377 6.04 17.37 -7.31
N VAL A 378 5.14 16.67 -7.99
CA VAL A 378 4.04 15.93 -7.37
C VAL A 378 4.20 14.46 -7.74
N THR A 379 4.06 13.56 -6.77
CA THR A 379 3.95 12.12 -7.00
C THR A 379 2.60 11.65 -6.50
N CYS A 380 1.96 10.76 -7.26
CA CYS A 380 0.70 10.11 -6.88
C CYS A 380 0.65 8.77 -7.60
N ARG A 381 1.21 7.74 -6.96
CA ARG A 381 1.47 6.45 -7.60
C ARG A 381 0.63 5.36 -6.98
N ASN A 382 0.00 4.56 -7.85
CA ASN A 382 -0.85 3.42 -7.46
C ASN A 382 -2.08 3.80 -6.61
N VAL A 383 -2.60 5.02 -6.78
CA VAL A 383 -3.80 5.52 -6.08
C VAL A 383 -4.93 5.84 -7.05
N LEU A 384 -4.63 6.47 -8.18
CA LEU A 384 -5.62 6.84 -9.20
C LEU A 384 -6.30 5.62 -9.80
N ILE A 385 -5.64 4.45 -9.80
CA ILE A 385 -6.23 3.19 -10.26
C ILE A 385 -7.55 2.84 -9.57
N TYR A 386 -7.76 3.32 -8.34
CA TYR A 386 -8.97 3.09 -7.54
C TYR A 386 -10.09 4.09 -7.81
N LEU A 387 -9.79 5.22 -8.45
CA LEU A 387 -10.73 6.33 -8.65
C LEU A 387 -11.47 6.21 -9.98
N ASN A 388 -12.73 6.64 -10.01
CA ASN A 388 -13.48 6.75 -11.27
C ASN A 388 -12.92 7.87 -12.16
N SER A 389 -13.28 7.89 -13.45
CA SER A 389 -12.72 8.83 -14.43
C SER A 389 -12.97 10.30 -14.07
N THR A 390 -14.14 10.62 -13.51
CA THR A 390 -14.48 11.97 -13.05
C THR A 390 -13.54 12.44 -11.93
N ALA A 391 -13.32 11.59 -10.93
CA ALA A 391 -12.41 11.86 -9.83
C ALA A 391 -10.96 11.95 -10.32
N GLN A 392 -10.51 11.04 -11.18
CA GLN A 392 -9.18 11.11 -11.81
C GLN A 392 -8.96 12.46 -12.52
N ALA A 393 -9.89 12.88 -13.38
CA ALA A 393 -9.80 14.14 -14.10
C ALA A 393 -9.68 15.35 -13.15
N ARG A 394 -10.43 15.34 -12.05
CA ARG A 394 -10.37 16.37 -11.02
C ARG A 394 -9.03 16.39 -10.31
N VAL A 395 -8.49 15.23 -9.93
CA VAL A 395 -7.18 15.12 -9.26
C VAL A 395 -6.06 15.61 -10.15
N ILE A 396 -6.05 15.23 -11.44
CA ILE A 396 -5.03 15.67 -12.38
C ILE A 396 -5.04 17.19 -12.59
N LYS A 397 -6.22 17.82 -12.57
CA LYS A 397 -6.38 19.30 -12.56
C LYS A 397 -5.82 19.91 -11.27
N THR A 398 -6.15 19.33 -10.11
CA THR A 398 -5.63 19.76 -8.81
C THR A 398 -4.10 19.73 -8.77
N PHE A 399 -3.48 18.67 -9.28
CA PHE A 399 -2.02 18.57 -9.37
C PHE A 399 -1.41 19.60 -10.32
N HIS A 400 -2.10 19.92 -11.43
CA HIS A 400 -1.61 20.93 -12.37
C HIS A 400 -1.59 22.32 -11.74
N PHE A 401 -2.64 22.64 -10.99
CA PHE A 401 -2.75 23.87 -10.22
C PHE A 401 -1.66 23.96 -9.15
N ALA A 402 -1.40 22.86 -8.44
CA ALA A 402 -0.40 22.76 -7.38
C ALA A 402 1.03 22.98 -7.89
N LEU A 403 1.33 22.51 -9.11
CA LEU A 403 2.64 22.56 -9.74
C LEU A 403 2.98 23.94 -10.36
N LYS A 404 4.25 24.35 -10.21
CA LYS A 404 4.83 25.44 -11.01
C LYS A 404 4.89 25.02 -12.48
N LEU A 405 4.97 25.99 -13.39
CA LEU A 405 5.12 25.70 -14.82
C LEU A 405 6.43 24.96 -15.12
N LYS A 406 6.39 24.05 -16.11
CA LYS A 406 7.53 23.20 -16.53
C LYS A 406 8.07 22.29 -15.40
N LYS A 407 7.26 22.02 -14.39
CA LYS A 407 7.56 21.08 -13.30
C LYS A 407 6.81 19.76 -13.45
N TYR A 408 7.19 18.77 -12.65
CA TYR A 408 6.95 17.38 -12.98
C TYR A 408 5.82 16.75 -12.14
N LEU A 409 5.10 15.83 -12.78
CA LEU A 409 4.14 14.93 -12.16
C LEU A 409 4.61 13.50 -12.42
N PHE A 410 4.70 12.69 -11.37
CA PHE A 410 5.12 11.30 -11.43
C PHE A 410 3.98 10.38 -10.98
N LEU A 411 3.49 9.52 -11.89
CA LEU A 411 2.38 8.60 -11.64
C LEU A 411 2.84 7.13 -11.65
N GLY A 412 1.97 6.23 -11.21
CA GLY A 412 2.19 4.79 -11.30
C GLY A 412 2.08 4.28 -12.74
N THR A 413 2.64 3.09 -12.99
CA THR A 413 2.73 2.45 -14.32
C THR A 413 1.39 2.11 -14.97
N SER A 414 0.29 2.15 -14.22
CA SER A 414 -1.08 1.90 -14.74
C SER A 414 -1.92 3.18 -14.79
N GLU A 415 -1.30 4.35 -14.65
CA GLU A 415 -1.98 5.62 -14.44
C GLU A 415 -1.53 6.65 -15.48
N SER A 416 -2.45 7.46 -15.98
CA SER A 416 -2.15 8.42 -17.05
C SER A 416 -2.84 9.75 -16.82
N VAL A 417 -2.41 10.76 -17.59
CA VAL A 417 -3.01 12.09 -17.63
C VAL A 417 -3.99 12.25 -18.79
N ASP A 418 -4.44 11.15 -19.41
CA ASP A 418 -5.19 11.18 -20.68
C ASP A 418 -6.51 11.97 -20.56
N VAL A 419 -7.15 11.91 -19.40
CA VAL A 419 -8.35 12.69 -19.04
C VAL A 419 -8.14 14.22 -19.02
N ALA A 420 -6.89 14.68 -19.18
CA ALA A 420 -6.44 16.05 -18.99
C ALA A 420 -5.19 16.37 -19.86
N ASN A 421 -5.09 15.79 -21.05
CA ASN A 421 -3.90 15.82 -21.91
C ASN A 421 -3.41 17.24 -22.30
N GLU A 422 -4.29 18.23 -22.32
CA GLU A 422 -3.95 19.61 -22.68
C GLU A 422 -3.04 20.28 -21.63
N MET A 423 -3.11 19.82 -20.38
CA MET A 423 -2.38 20.39 -19.25
C MET A 423 -0.94 19.87 -19.09
N TYR A 424 -0.59 18.75 -19.72
CA TYR A 424 0.68 18.06 -19.50
C TYR A 424 1.36 17.60 -20.78
N THR A 425 2.68 17.78 -20.90
CA THR A 425 3.52 17.08 -21.87
C THR A 425 4.00 15.77 -21.27
N ILE A 426 4.13 14.74 -22.10
CA ILE A 426 4.78 13.50 -21.70
C ILE A 426 6.29 13.77 -21.67
N HIS A 427 6.92 13.56 -20.52
CA HIS A 427 8.38 13.64 -20.39
C HIS A 427 9.00 12.26 -20.57
N SER A 428 8.46 11.24 -19.89
CA SER A 428 8.76 9.83 -20.14
C SER A 428 7.46 9.03 -20.14
N ARG A 429 7.14 8.39 -21.28
CA ARG A 429 5.96 7.52 -21.39
C ARG A 429 6.17 6.22 -20.62
N GLU A 430 7.35 5.63 -20.75
CA GLU A 430 7.71 4.36 -20.11
C GLU A 430 7.63 4.42 -18.58
N HIS A 431 8.06 5.55 -18.00
CA HIS A 431 8.10 5.73 -16.56
C HIS A 431 6.96 6.61 -16.02
N HIS A 432 5.98 6.97 -16.86
CA HIS A 432 4.81 7.75 -16.45
C HIS A 432 5.16 9.08 -15.76
N ILE A 433 6.15 9.78 -16.34
CA ILE A 433 6.57 11.11 -15.91
C ILE A 433 6.05 12.15 -16.89
N PHE A 434 5.37 13.15 -16.36
CA PHE A 434 4.72 14.22 -17.10
C PHE A 434 5.24 15.58 -16.65
N GLN A 435 5.14 16.59 -17.51
CA GLN A 435 5.56 17.95 -17.21
C GLN A 435 4.42 18.93 -17.49
N THR A 436 4.22 19.89 -16.60
CA THR A 436 3.13 20.86 -16.73
C THR A 436 3.32 21.79 -17.92
N LYS A 437 2.25 21.97 -18.70
CA LYS A 437 2.14 22.99 -19.75
C LYS A 437 1.54 24.28 -19.21
N LYS A 438 1.87 25.38 -19.89
CA LYS A 438 1.15 26.64 -19.72
C LYS A 438 -0.21 26.53 -20.41
N VAL A 439 -1.27 26.82 -19.68
CA VAL A 439 -2.66 26.88 -20.16
C VAL A 439 -3.18 28.31 -20.01
N SER A 440 -4.18 28.67 -20.82
CA SER A 440 -4.79 30.01 -20.86
C SER A 440 -5.54 30.36 -19.58
N ALA A 441 -6.19 29.39 -18.93
CA ALA A 441 -6.83 29.53 -17.62
C ALA A 441 -6.40 28.38 -16.70
N ARG A 442 -5.95 28.70 -15.48
CA ARG A 442 -5.69 27.73 -14.41
C ARG A 442 -6.91 27.68 -13.49
N ASP A 443 -7.93 26.95 -13.89
CA ASP A 443 -9.11 26.78 -13.06
C ASP A 443 -8.82 25.79 -11.93
N TYR A 444 -9.02 26.22 -10.69
CA TYR A 444 -9.03 25.31 -9.55
C TYR A 444 -10.41 24.66 -9.46
N PRO A 445 -10.51 23.31 -9.52
CA PRO A 445 -11.80 22.65 -9.32
C PRO A 445 -12.23 22.85 -7.87
N LEU A 446 -13.28 23.66 -7.66
CA LEU A 446 -13.85 23.88 -6.33
C LEU A 446 -14.24 22.54 -5.68
N PRO A 447 -14.04 22.37 -4.36
CA PRO A 447 -14.50 21.19 -3.66
C PRO A 447 -16.01 20.98 -3.78
N ASP A 448 -16.45 19.73 -3.99
CA ASP A 448 -17.88 19.36 -4.03
C ASP A 448 -18.61 19.71 -2.72
N SER A 449 -17.86 19.86 -1.62
CA SER A 449 -18.34 20.39 -0.35
C SER A 449 -17.35 21.40 0.20
N LEU A 450 -17.79 22.65 0.41
CA LEU A 450 -17.04 23.62 1.20
C LEU A 450 -16.88 23.08 2.62
N PRO A 451 -15.66 23.07 3.20
CA PRO A 451 -15.51 22.73 4.62
C PRO A 451 -16.37 23.70 5.44
N GLN A 452 -17.27 23.17 6.26
CA GLN A 452 -17.93 23.97 7.29
C GLN A 452 -16.87 24.36 8.30
N LEU A 453 -16.27 25.53 8.10
CA LEU A 453 -15.38 26.15 9.07
C LEU A 453 -16.21 26.49 10.30
N LYS A 454 -16.28 25.56 11.27
CA LYS A 454 -16.81 25.85 12.60
C LYS A 454 -15.76 26.69 13.33
N PHE A 455 -15.90 28.00 13.23
CA PHE A 455 -15.15 28.91 14.09
C PHE A 455 -15.75 28.82 15.50
N THR A 456 -15.09 28.10 16.40
CA THR A 456 -15.39 28.18 17.83
C THR A 456 -14.81 29.50 18.34
N TYR A 457 -15.62 30.54 18.37
CA TYR A 457 -15.25 31.77 19.06
C TYR A 457 -15.18 31.47 20.57
N PRO A 458 -14.09 31.83 21.27
CA PRO A 458 -14.12 31.84 22.73
C PRO A 458 -15.24 32.78 23.16
N ASN A 459 -16.16 32.29 24.00
CA ASN A 459 -17.24 33.06 24.59
C ASN A 459 -16.71 34.37 25.18
N THR A 460 -16.81 35.45 24.41
CA THR A 460 -16.73 36.80 24.90
C THR A 460 -18.17 37.27 25.00
N ASN A 461 -18.66 37.30 26.24
CA ASN A 461 -19.88 37.98 26.62
C ASN A 461 -19.80 39.43 26.12
N LEU A 462 -20.38 39.71 24.97
CA LEU A 462 -20.76 41.04 24.51
C LEU A 462 -22.30 41.11 24.46
N GLN A 463 -22.93 40.77 25.58
CA GLN A 463 -24.24 41.34 25.91
C GLN A 463 -23.99 42.67 26.61
N GLY A 464 -23.99 43.76 25.85
CA GLY A 464 -23.97 45.10 26.44
C GLY A 464 -23.34 46.21 25.60
N ALA A 465 -23.66 46.33 24.31
CA ALA A 465 -23.38 47.55 23.55
C ALA A 465 -24.19 47.60 22.23
N SER A 466 -25.52 47.61 22.31
CA SER A 466 -26.39 47.90 21.16
C SER A 466 -27.75 48.43 21.62
N LYS A 467 -27.73 49.48 22.44
CA LYS A 467 -28.86 50.40 22.62
C LYS A 467 -28.25 51.76 22.94
N GLU A 468 -28.20 52.63 21.92
CA GLU A 468 -28.13 54.11 21.97
C GLU A 468 -27.32 54.65 20.79
N ILE A 469 -27.81 54.51 19.55
CA ILE A 469 -27.63 55.53 18.50
C ILE A 469 -28.88 55.49 17.60
N SER A 470 -30.01 55.96 18.14
CA SER A 470 -31.17 56.34 17.33
C SER A 470 -32.05 57.34 18.10
N ALA A 471 -31.43 58.40 18.61
CA ALA A 471 -32.11 59.62 19.00
C ALA A 471 -31.08 60.74 19.26
N GLN A 472 -30.78 61.55 18.24
CA GLN A 472 -30.69 63.01 18.32
C GLN A 472 -30.07 63.59 17.02
N ARG A 473 -30.92 64.34 16.31
CA ARG A 473 -30.67 65.46 15.37
C ARG A 473 -29.68 65.30 14.22
#